data_AF-A0A6A3N972-F1
#
_entry.id   AF-A0A6A3N972-F1
#
_cell.length_a   1.000
_cell.length_b   1.000
_cell.length_c   1.000
_cell.angle_alpha   90.00
_cell.angle_beta   90.00
_cell.angle_gamma   90.00
#
_symmetry.space_group_name_H-M   'P 1'
#
loop_
_entity.id
_entity.type
_entity.pdbx_description
1 polymer ?
#
loop_
_entity_poly.entity_id
_entity_poly.type
_entity_poly.pdbx_seq_one_letter_code
_entity_poly.pdbx_strand_id
1 'polypeptide(L)'
;MASFIKLDSTNLVQNGYNNTWRYEFAGSSVNFVDTQMAIQSISLYASDFNIDSLAFGNTSFKIEVPTAGTTSTISVTLSDGWYSYADINRNIQTALGSAGAHLIDGSGNNVYFIQLEGNST
;
A
#
# COMPACT_ATOMS: atom_id res chain seq x y z
N MET A 1 32.24 21.76 3.29
CA MET A 1 31.85 20.54 4.03
C MET A 1 30.38 20.70 4.39
N ALA A 2 29.47 19.90 3.82
CA ALA A 2 28.05 19.99 4.16
C ALA A 2 27.79 19.08 5.37
N SER A 3 27.25 19.64 6.45
CA SER A 3 26.80 18.87 7.60
C SER A 3 25.34 18.47 7.37
N PHE A 4 25.06 17.17 7.32
CA PHE A 4 23.70 16.66 7.15
C PHE A 4 23.03 16.49 8.50
N ILE A 5 21.83 17.06 8.64
CA ILE A 5 20.92 16.78 9.76
C ILE A 5 20.00 15.66 9.29
N LYS A 6 20.04 14.51 9.98
CA LYS A 6 19.10 13.41 9.75
C LYS A 6 17.89 13.62 10.66
N LEU A 7 16.71 13.61 10.06
CA LEU A 7 15.43 13.53 10.76
C LEU A 7 14.80 12.17 10.47
N ASP A 8 14.43 11.43 11.52
CA ASP A 8 13.70 10.16 11.41
C ASP A 8 12.61 10.03 12.48
N SER A 9 12.05 8.83 12.66
CA SER A 9 10.97 8.58 13.63
C SER A 9 11.32 8.94 15.07
N THR A 10 12.61 9.02 15.42
CA THR A 10 13.05 9.48 16.76
C THR A 10 12.84 10.98 16.97
N ASN A 11 12.72 11.74 15.88
CA ASN A 11 12.49 13.19 15.91
C ASN A 11 11.01 13.55 15.82
N LEU A 12 10.11 12.56 15.75
CA LEU A 12 8.68 12.81 15.66
C LEU A 12 8.18 13.50 16.93
N VAL A 13 7.51 14.64 16.76
CA VAL A 13 6.89 15.35 17.87
C VAL A 13 5.66 14.56 18.33
N GLN A 14 5.63 14.19 19.61
CA GLN A 14 4.50 13.49 20.23
C GLN A 14 3.32 14.45 20.45
N ASN A 15 2.58 14.75 19.37
CA ASN A 15 1.38 15.59 19.38
C ASN A 15 0.12 14.84 18.92
N GLY A 16 0.20 13.52 18.75
CA GLY A 16 -0.88 12.68 18.23
C GLY A 16 -0.98 12.65 16.69
N TYR A 17 -0.11 13.39 15.99
CA TYR A 17 -0.05 13.44 14.53
C TYR A 17 1.35 13.03 14.03
N ASN A 18 1.39 12.42 12.84
CA ASN A 18 2.64 11.97 12.20
C ASN A 18 3.14 12.98 11.16
N ASN A 19 3.14 14.27 11.48
CA ASN A 19 3.38 15.35 10.52
C ASN A 19 4.46 16.36 10.92
N THR A 20 4.97 16.29 12.15
CA THR A 20 5.90 17.29 12.69
C THR A 20 7.14 16.60 13.24
N TRP A 21 8.32 16.96 12.73
CA TRP A 21 9.62 16.47 13.21
C TRP A 21 10.44 17.62 13.78
N ARG A 22 11.10 17.39 14.91
CA ARG A 22 11.95 18.39 15.59
C ARG A 22 13.35 17.82 15.84
N TYR A 23 14.36 18.53 15.36
CA TYR A 23 15.75 18.27 15.72
C TYR A 23 16.18 19.25 16.81
N GLU A 24 16.70 18.72 17.92
CA GLU A 24 17.27 19.52 19.00
C GLU A 24 18.80 19.44 18.93
N PHE A 25 19.45 20.60 18.82
CA PHE A 25 20.91 20.68 18.80
C PHE A 25 21.46 20.42 20.20
N ALA A 26 22.37 19.45 20.32
CA ALA A 26 22.99 19.13 21.60
C ALA A 26 23.95 20.25 22.05
N GLY A 27 23.89 20.63 23.33
CA GLY A 27 24.97 21.34 24.01
C GLY A 27 24.84 22.86 24.21
N SER A 28 23.98 23.58 23.47
CA SER A 28 23.63 25.00 23.76
C SER A 28 22.54 25.52 22.80
N SER A 29 22.15 26.79 22.97
CA SER A 29 21.51 27.56 21.89
C SER A 29 22.44 27.64 20.67
N VAL A 30 21.89 27.38 19.49
CA VAL A 30 22.60 27.57 18.22
C VAL A 30 22.19 28.91 17.65
N ASN A 31 23.18 29.74 17.31
CA ASN A 31 22.94 31.03 16.69
C ASN A 31 23.07 30.89 15.17
N PHE A 32 21.94 30.95 14.46
CA PHE A 32 21.91 30.94 13.00
C PHE A 32 21.95 32.39 12.48
N VAL A 33 23.15 32.88 12.12
CA VAL A 33 23.32 34.18 11.46
C VAL A 33 23.72 33.90 10.01
N ASP A 34 23.03 34.54 9.06
CA ASP A 34 23.27 34.43 7.61
C ASP A 34 23.40 32.98 7.08
N THR A 35 22.67 32.06 7.70
CA THR A 35 22.72 30.63 7.36
C THR A 35 21.58 30.26 6.42
N GLN A 36 21.88 29.44 5.40
CA GLN A 36 20.89 28.86 4.51
C GLN A 36 20.77 27.36 4.77
N MET A 37 19.53 26.86 4.77
CA MET A 37 19.23 25.44 4.84
C MET A 37 18.58 25.02 3.53
N ALA A 38 19.02 23.87 3.01
CA ALA A 38 18.43 23.26 1.83
C ALA A 38 17.99 21.83 2.17
N ILE A 39 16.86 21.43 1.61
CA ILE A 39 16.39 20.05 1.69
C ILE A 39 17.17 19.24 0.67
N GLN A 40 17.90 18.23 1.14
CA GLN A 40 18.58 17.29 0.25
C GLN A 40 17.62 16.22 -0.30
N SER A 41 16.78 15.65 0.57
CA SER A 41 15.85 14.58 0.22
C SER A 41 14.74 14.47 1.26
N ILE A 42 13.54 14.11 0.81
CA ILE A 42 12.41 13.73 1.67
C ILE A 42 11.90 12.37 1.19
N SER A 43 11.67 11.46 2.13
CA SER A 43 10.99 10.20 1.87
C SER A 43 9.81 10.09 2.83
N LEU A 44 8.60 10.00 2.28
CA LEU A 44 7.36 9.86 3.01
C LEU A 44 6.67 8.59 2.50
N TYR A 45 6.07 7.83 3.40
CA TYR A 45 5.16 6.77 2.99
C TYR A 45 3.91 7.42 2.37
N ALA A 46 3.42 6.88 1.26
CA ALA A 46 2.14 7.27 0.73
C ALA A 46 1.06 6.96 1.78
N SER A 47 0.36 8.00 2.25
CA SER A 47 -0.78 7.87 3.16
C SER A 47 -2.11 7.74 2.41
N ASP A 48 -2.06 7.64 1.09
CA ASP A 48 -3.25 7.54 0.26
C ASP A 48 -3.72 6.09 0.28
N PHE A 49 -4.90 5.85 0.84
CA PHE A 49 -5.55 4.55 0.74
C PHE A 49 -6.52 4.59 -0.43
N ASN A 50 -6.36 3.67 -1.37
CA ASN A 50 -7.35 3.44 -2.42
C ASN A 50 -8.34 2.34 -2.03
N ILE A 51 -8.00 1.52 -1.03
CA ILE A 51 -8.88 0.56 -0.38
C ILE A 51 -9.08 1.00 1.07
N ASP A 52 -10.31 1.34 1.43
CA ASP A 52 -10.64 1.85 2.76
C ASP A 52 -12.09 1.50 3.15
N SER A 53 -12.23 0.78 4.27
CA SER A 53 -13.51 0.30 4.79
C SER A 53 -14.45 1.42 5.23
N LEU A 54 -13.91 2.54 5.72
CA LEU A 54 -14.68 3.64 6.28
C LEU A 54 -15.02 4.69 5.21
N ALA A 55 -14.06 5.02 4.36
CA ALA A 55 -14.20 6.06 3.34
C ALA A 55 -14.94 5.55 2.10
N PHE A 56 -14.68 4.30 1.68
CA PHE A 56 -15.17 3.78 0.39
C PHE A 56 -15.97 2.48 0.50
N GLY A 57 -15.83 1.73 1.60
CA GLY A 57 -16.49 0.43 1.76
C GLY A 57 -16.07 -0.60 0.70
N ASN A 58 -14.89 -0.43 0.10
CA ASN A 58 -14.40 -1.20 -1.05
C ASN A 58 -13.40 -2.30 -0.69
N THR A 59 -13.39 -2.74 0.57
CA THR A 59 -12.50 -3.79 1.10
C THR A 59 -12.88 -5.19 0.67
N SER A 60 -14.06 -5.40 0.10
CA SER A 60 -14.48 -6.74 -0.34
C SER A 60 -15.21 -6.71 -1.66
N PHE A 61 -15.02 -7.79 -2.42
CA PHE A 61 -15.76 -8.06 -3.64
C PHE A 61 -15.91 -9.58 -3.81
N LYS A 62 -16.80 -9.97 -4.72
CA LYS A 62 -17.16 -11.38 -4.95
C LYS A 62 -16.93 -11.75 -6.39
N ILE A 63 -16.46 -12.97 -6.60
CA ILE A 63 -16.30 -13.57 -7.92
C ILE A 63 -17.22 -14.77 -7.97
N GLU A 64 -18.14 -14.78 -8.93
CA GLU A 64 -18.96 -15.95 -9.22
C GLU A 64 -18.24 -16.83 -10.22
N VAL A 65 -18.04 -18.10 -9.85
CA VAL A 65 -17.39 -19.09 -10.70
C VAL A 65 -18.39 -20.21 -11.04
N PRO A 66 -18.48 -20.62 -12.30
CA PRO A 66 -19.34 -21.73 -12.69
C PRO A 66 -18.79 -23.04 -12.12
N THR A 67 -19.70 -23.91 -11.69
CA THR A 67 -19.44 -25.30 -11.31
C THR A 67 -20.30 -26.22 -12.19
N ALA A 68 -20.24 -27.54 -11.99
CA ALA A 68 -21.05 -28.48 -12.75
C ALA A 68 -22.56 -28.29 -12.47
N GLY A 69 -23.21 -27.45 -13.27
CA GLY A 69 -24.63 -27.17 -13.24
C GLY A 69 -25.08 -26.04 -12.31
N THR A 70 -24.18 -25.40 -11.55
CA THR A 70 -24.48 -24.25 -10.68
C THR A 70 -23.36 -23.20 -10.69
N THR A 71 -23.43 -22.22 -9.79
CA THR A 71 -22.36 -21.25 -9.51
C THR A 71 -21.91 -21.36 -8.05
N SER A 72 -20.63 -21.06 -7.82
CA SER A 72 -20.06 -20.86 -6.49
C SER A 72 -19.60 -19.42 -6.36
N THR A 73 -19.65 -18.86 -5.15
CA THR A 73 -19.22 -17.49 -4.87
C THR A 73 -17.95 -17.50 -4.04
N ILE A 74 -16.90 -16.86 -4.55
CA ILE A 74 -15.62 -16.70 -3.86
C ILE A 74 -15.52 -15.24 -3.43
N SER A 75 -15.44 -15.00 -2.12
CA SER A 75 -15.24 -13.67 -1.56
C SER A 75 -13.75 -13.35 -1.48
N VAL A 76 -13.38 -12.16 -1.93
CA VAL A 76 -12.04 -11.59 -1.76
C VAL A 76 -12.16 -10.44 -0.79
N THR A 77 -11.33 -10.44 0.26
CA THR A 77 -11.26 -9.38 1.27
C THR A 77 -9.85 -8.82 1.31
N LEU A 78 -9.74 -7.51 1.26
CA LEU A 78 -8.52 -6.72 1.38
C LEU A 78 -8.55 -5.96 2.70
N SER A 79 -7.39 -5.76 3.31
CA SER A 79 -7.26 -4.82 4.44
C SER A 79 -7.22 -3.39 3.92
N ASP A 80 -7.50 -2.42 4.79
CA ASP A 80 -7.37 -1.00 4.44
C ASP A 80 -5.91 -0.69 4.08
N GLY A 81 -5.70 0.01 2.96
CA GLY A 81 -4.36 0.32 2.48
C GLY A 81 -4.31 0.79 1.02
N TRP A 82 -3.08 0.94 0.54
CA TRP A 82 -2.80 1.20 -0.87
C TRP A 82 -2.48 -0.10 -1.61
N TYR A 83 -3.18 -0.36 -2.70
CA TYR A 83 -3.00 -1.54 -3.53
C TYR A 83 -2.80 -1.15 -5.00
N SER A 84 -1.74 -1.65 -5.63
CA SER A 84 -1.66 -1.64 -7.09
C SER A 84 -2.62 -2.68 -7.70
N TYR A 85 -2.93 -2.56 -9.00
CA TYR A 85 -3.69 -3.61 -9.71
C TYR A 85 -3.01 -4.98 -9.60
N ALA A 86 -1.68 -5.04 -9.62
CA ALA A 86 -0.94 -6.28 -9.44
C ALA A 86 -1.15 -6.89 -8.04
N ASP A 87 -1.24 -6.07 -7.00
CA ASP A 87 -1.50 -6.54 -5.64
C ASP A 87 -2.94 -7.07 -5.49
N ILE A 88 -3.92 -6.38 -6.08
CA ILE A 88 -5.32 -6.85 -6.08
C ILE A 88 -5.41 -8.17 -6.85
N ASN A 89 -4.79 -8.27 -8.03
CA ASN A 89 -4.75 -9.50 -8.83
C ASN A 89 -4.10 -10.65 -8.06
N ARG A 90 -3.03 -10.40 -7.29
CA ARG A 90 -2.43 -11.44 -6.43
C ARG A 90 -3.39 -11.94 -5.36
N ASN A 91 -4.18 -11.05 -4.75
CA ASN A 91 -5.20 -11.45 -3.77
C ASN A 91 -6.32 -12.27 -4.42
N ILE A 92 -6.77 -11.88 -5.62
CA ILE A 92 -7.72 -12.68 -6.41
C ILE A 92 -7.18 -14.08 -6.68
N GLN A 93 -5.95 -14.18 -7.20
CA GLN A 93 -5.33 -15.46 -7.52
C GLN A 93 -5.15 -16.34 -6.28
N THR A 94 -4.83 -15.73 -5.13
CA THR A 94 -4.71 -16.45 -3.85
C THR A 94 -6.07 -17.03 -3.42
N ALA A 95 -7.15 -16.25 -3.53
CA ALA A 95 -8.50 -16.70 -3.19
C ALA A 95 -8.99 -17.79 -4.14
N LEU A 96 -8.79 -17.62 -5.45
CA LEU A 96 -9.14 -18.62 -6.46
C LEU A 96 -8.30 -19.90 -6.33
N GLY A 97 -7.00 -19.77 -6.05
CA GLY A 97 -6.10 -20.89 -5.82
C GLY A 97 -6.54 -21.73 -4.62
N SER A 98 -6.88 -21.06 -3.52
CA SER A 98 -7.38 -21.69 -2.29
C SER A 98 -8.72 -22.40 -2.49
N ALA A 99 -9.56 -21.86 -3.37
CA ALA A 99 -10.86 -22.44 -3.73
C ALA A 99 -10.77 -23.52 -4.84
N GLY A 100 -9.59 -23.76 -5.43
CA GLY A 100 -9.43 -24.66 -6.57
C GLY A 100 -10.04 -24.14 -7.88
N ALA A 101 -10.39 -22.85 -7.96
CA ALA A 101 -11.03 -22.21 -9.10
C ALA A 101 -10.00 -21.69 -10.12
N HIS A 102 -9.16 -22.59 -10.63
CA HIS A 102 -8.15 -22.33 -11.66
C HIS A 102 -7.99 -23.55 -12.55
N LEU A 103 -7.39 -23.35 -13.72
CA LEU A 103 -6.92 -24.46 -14.57
C LEU A 103 -5.41 -24.60 -14.45
N ILE A 104 -4.88 -25.72 -14.93
CA ILE A 104 -3.44 -25.98 -14.98
C ILE A 104 -3.06 -26.09 -16.46
N ASP A 105 -2.06 -25.31 -16.90
CA ASP A 105 -1.54 -25.39 -18.27
C ASP A 105 -0.67 -26.64 -18.49
N GLY A 106 -0.24 -26.86 -19.74
CA GLY A 106 0.64 -27.99 -20.08
C GLY A 106 2.03 -27.95 -19.42
N SER A 107 2.41 -26.84 -18.78
CA SER A 107 3.66 -26.67 -18.04
C SER A 107 3.47 -26.78 -16.52
N GLY A 108 2.24 -27.01 -16.05
CA GLY A 108 1.92 -27.10 -14.62
C GLY A 108 1.63 -25.77 -13.94
N ASN A 109 1.47 -24.67 -14.68
CA ASN A 109 1.17 -23.36 -14.08
C ASN A 109 -0.34 -23.17 -13.90
N ASN A 110 -0.71 -22.49 -12.81
CA ASN A 110 -2.08 -22.08 -12.58
C ASN A 110 -2.49 -20.97 -13.55
N VAL A 111 -3.62 -21.17 -14.23
CA VAL A 111 -4.24 -20.22 -15.15
C VAL A 111 -5.55 -19.71 -14.55
N TYR A 112 -5.65 -18.39 -14.43
CA TYR A 112 -6.82 -17.68 -13.89
C TYR A 112 -7.49 -16.88 -15.01
N PHE A 113 -8.82 -16.91 -15.06
CA PHE A 113 -9.63 -16.33 -16.15
C PHE A 113 -10.18 -14.93 -15.84
N ILE A 114 -9.64 -14.28 -14.81
CA ILE A 114 -10.04 -12.95 -14.39
C ILE A 114 -8.81 -12.19 -13.94
N GLN A 115 -8.75 -10.92 -14.33
CA GLN A 115 -7.78 -9.94 -13.84
C GLN A 115 -8.42 -8.56 -13.87
N LEU A 116 -8.01 -7.72 -12.92
CA LEU A 116 -8.27 -6.30 -12.91
C LEU A 116 -7.16 -5.58 -13.67
N GLU A 117 -7.56 -4.71 -14.58
CA GLU A 117 -6.67 -3.82 -15.31
C GLU A 117 -7.25 -2.41 -15.31
N GLY A 118 -6.37 -1.40 -15.34
CA GLY A 118 -6.80 -0.02 -15.49
C GLY A 118 -7.43 0.20 -16.86
N ASN A 119 -8.52 0.95 -16.93
CA ASN A 119 -9.09 1.37 -18.20
C ASN A 119 -8.14 2.40 -18.86
N SER A 120 -7.75 2.18 -20.11
CA SER A 120 -6.76 3.00 -20.83
C SER A 120 -7.33 4.31 -21.42
N THR A 121 -8.55 4.70 -21.06
CA THR A 121 -9.23 5.91 -21.59
C THR A 121 -8.59 7.21 -21.15
#